data_AF-A0A5E4DJ34-F1
#
_entry.id   AF-A0A5E4DJ34-F1
#
_cell.length_a   1.000
_cell.length_b   1.000
_cell.length_c   1.000
_cell.angle_alpha   90.00
_cell.angle_beta   90.00
_cell.angle_gamma   90.00
#
_symmetry.space_group_name_H-M   'P 1'
#
loop_
_entity.id
_entity.type
_entity.pdbx_description
1 polymer ?
#
loop_
_entity_poly.entity_id
_entity_poly.type
_entity_poly.pdbx_seq_one_letter_code
_entity_poly.pdbx_strand_id
1 'polypeptide(L)'
;MKPKPLSVLKSLEEKYVAVMKKLQFDTFEMVSEDEDGKLGFKVNYHYMSQVKNANDANSAARARRLAQEAVTLSTSLPLSSSSSVFVRCDEERLDIMK
;
A
#
# COMPACT_ATOMS: atom_id res chain seq x y z
N MET A 1 46.83 9.00 -13.35
CA MET A 1 45.56 8.65 -12.67
C MET A 1 44.56 8.22 -13.72
N LYS A 2 44.10 6.95 -13.72
CA LYS A 2 43.05 6.50 -14.65
C LYS A 2 41.70 7.08 -14.19
N PRO A 3 40.94 7.78 -15.04
CA PRO A 3 39.62 8.27 -14.66
C PRO A 3 38.72 7.07 -14.36
N LYS A 4 38.08 7.08 -13.18
CA LYS A 4 37.04 6.10 -12.85
C LYS A 4 35.93 6.21 -13.89
N PRO A 5 35.41 5.10 -14.44
CA PRO A 5 34.39 5.16 -15.48
C PRO A 5 33.15 5.87 -14.94
N LEU A 6 32.57 6.76 -15.75
CA LEU A 6 31.34 7.52 -15.50
C LEU A 6 30.09 6.63 -15.26
N SER A 7 30.25 5.31 -15.23
CA SER A 7 29.20 4.31 -15.05
C SER A 7 28.67 4.18 -13.62
N VAL A 8 29.16 4.97 -12.65
CA VAL A 8 28.79 4.82 -11.22
C VAL A 8 27.81 5.89 -10.74
N LEU A 9 27.49 6.90 -11.56
CA LEU A 9 26.43 7.86 -11.21
C LEU A 9 25.10 7.34 -11.76
N LYS A 10 24.36 6.61 -10.90
CA LYS A 10 22.95 6.32 -11.16
C LYS A 10 22.23 7.63 -11.53
N SER A 11 21.41 7.58 -12.57
CA SER A 11 20.59 8.72 -12.97
C SER A 11 19.70 9.17 -11.80
N LEU A 12 19.26 10.43 -11.81
CA LEU A 12 18.32 10.91 -10.78
C LEU A 12 17.04 10.08 -10.74
N GLU A 13 16.60 9.59 -11.90
CA GLU A 13 15.48 8.67 -12.03
C GLU A 13 15.76 7.32 -11.37
N GLU A 14 16.91 6.70 -11.63
CA GLU A 14 17.28 5.44 -10.99
C GLU A 14 17.38 5.56 -9.47
N LYS A 15 17.86 6.70 -8.96
CA LYS A 15 17.87 6.99 -7.52
C LYS A 15 16.46 7.16 -6.96
N TYR A 16 15.61 7.91 -7.66
CA TYR A 16 14.22 8.09 -7.28
C TYR A 16 13.48 6.74 -7.21
N VAL A 17 13.57 5.95 -8.28
CA VAL A 17 12.96 4.61 -8.37
C VAL A 17 13.48 3.71 -7.25
N ALA A 18 14.78 3.68 -6.99
CA ALA A 18 15.35 2.83 -5.95
C ALA A 18 14.84 3.15 -4.53
N VAL A 19 14.57 4.43 -4.23
CA VAL A 19 14.02 4.86 -2.93
C VAL A 19 12.52 4.61 -2.90
N MET A 20 11.80 5.10 -3.91
CA MET A 20 10.33 5.07 -3.93
C MET A 20 9.76 3.66 -4.10
N LYS A 21 10.48 2.73 -4.74
CA LYS A 21 10.02 1.34 -4.93
C LYS A 21 9.72 0.65 -3.62
N LYS A 22 10.50 0.95 -2.57
CA LYS A 22 10.31 0.41 -1.22
C LYS A 22 9.12 1.01 -0.49
N LEU A 23 8.61 2.16 -0.96
CA LEU A 23 7.54 2.91 -0.33
C LEU A 23 6.20 2.75 -1.05
N GLN A 24 6.20 2.20 -2.27
CA GLN A 24 5.02 2.06 -3.13
C GLN A 24 3.89 1.24 -2.52
N PHE A 25 4.23 0.21 -1.77
CA PHE A 25 3.25 -0.69 -1.18
C PHE A 25 3.70 -1.04 0.22
N ASP A 26 2.84 -0.81 1.20
CA ASP A 26 3.13 -1.04 2.61
C ASP A 26 1.82 -1.10 3.39
N THR A 27 1.90 -1.36 4.70
CA THR A 27 0.74 -1.35 5.59
C THR A 27 0.71 -0.10 6.46
N PHE A 28 -0.47 0.22 6.98
CA PHE A 28 -0.69 1.26 7.98
C PHE A 28 -1.96 0.96 8.76
N GLU A 29 -1.97 1.17 10.07
CA GLU A 29 -3.17 1.02 10.90
C GLU A 29 -4.21 2.11 10.57
N MET A 30 -5.08 1.84 9.59
CA MET A 30 -6.11 2.77 9.12
C MET A 30 -7.37 2.67 9.97
N VAL A 31 -7.67 1.46 10.45
CA VAL A 31 -8.78 1.17 11.35
C VAL A 31 -8.32 0.42 12.59
N SER A 32 -9.09 0.53 13.65
CA SER A 32 -8.91 -0.23 14.89
C SER A 32 -10.26 -0.59 15.47
N GLU A 33 -10.38 -1.78 16.06
CA GLU A 33 -11.56 -2.18 16.80
C GLU A 33 -11.43 -1.77 18.28
N ASP A 34 -12.41 -1.02 18.79
CA ASP A 34 -12.49 -0.66 20.20
C ASP A 34 -13.00 -1.86 21.04
N GLU A 35 -12.91 -1.77 22.38
CA GLU A 35 -13.37 -2.82 23.30
C GLU A 35 -14.86 -3.20 23.14
N ASP A 36 -15.67 -2.29 22.61
CA ASP A 36 -17.08 -2.50 22.26
C ASP A 36 -17.30 -3.18 20.90
N GLY A 37 -16.22 -3.58 20.19
CA GLY A 37 -16.27 -4.13 18.83
C GLY A 37 -16.63 -3.09 17.76
N LYS A 38 -16.47 -1.80 18.05
CA LYS A 38 -16.75 -0.72 17.10
C LYS A 38 -15.50 -0.40 16.29
N LEU A 39 -15.67 -0.31 14.97
CA LEU A 39 -14.59 0.05 14.06
C LEU A 39 -14.35 1.57 14.05
N GLY A 40 -13.22 1.98 14.63
CA GLY A 40 -12.67 3.32 14.57
C GLY A 40 -11.77 3.50 13.34
N PHE A 41 -11.71 4.70 12.76
CA PHE A 41 -10.74 5.02 11.70
C PHE A 41 -9.72 6.02 12.24
N LYS A 42 -8.44 5.71 12.07
CA LYS A 42 -7.32 6.58 12.42
C LYS A 42 -6.98 7.58 11.31
N VAL A 43 -7.47 7.33 10.09
CA VAL A 43 -7.26 8.19 8.92
C VAL A 43 -8.58 8.57 8.27
N ASN A 44 -8.61 9.74 7.62
CA ASN A 44 -9.76 10.12 6.80
C ASN A 44 -9.88 9.16 5.61
N TYR A 45 -10.98 8.40 5.59
CA TYR A 45 -11.28 7.42 4.58
C TYR A 45 -12.57 7.77 3.84
N HIS A 46 -12.49 7.85 2.51
CA HIS A 46 -13.61 8.32 1.69
C HIS A 46 -14.84 7.40 1.80
N TYR A 47 -14.63 6.09 1.91
CA TYR A 47 -15.70 5.09 2.00
C TYR A 47 -16.02 4.68 3.45
N MET A 48 -15.74 5.54 4.43
CA MET A 48 -15.96 5.25 5.86
C MET A 48 -17.39 4.76 6.15
N SER A 49 -18.40 5.41 5.56
CA SER A 49 -19.80 5.01 5.72
C SER A 49 -20.05 3.60 5.19
N GLN A 50 -19.48 3.25 4.03
CA GLN A 50 -19.68 1.94 3.41
C GLN A 50 -19.05 0.83 4.25
N VAL A 51 -17.85 1.06 4.79
CA VAL A 51 -17.17 0.09 5.64
C VAL A 51 -17.93 -0.11 6.96
N LYS A 52 -18.42 0.96 7.59
CA LYS A 52 -19.22 0.86 8.82
C LYS A 52 -20.56 0.14 8.64
N ASN A 53 -21.15 0.25 7.45
CA ASN A 53 -22.42 -0.40 7.11
C ASN A 53 -22.23 -1.80 6.49
N ALA A 54 -21.01 -2.16 6.11
CA ALA A 54 -20.71 -3.48 5.58
C ALA A 54 -20.80 -4.48 6.74
N ASN A 55 -21.67 -5.48 6.59
CA ASN A 55 -21.70 -6.59 7.53
C ASN A 55 -20.44 -7.42 7.32
N ASP A 56 -19.71 -7.79 8.39
CA ASP A 56 -18.45 -8.55 8.34
C ASP A 56 -18.65 -10.02 7.92
N ALA A 57 -19.20 -10.22 6.72
CA ALA A 57 -19.10 -11.47 5.99
C ALA A 57 -17.66 -11.62 5.45
N ASN A 58 -16.69 -11.63 6.38
CA ASN A 58 -15.28 -11.84 6.09
C ASN A 58 -15.06 -13.34 5.86
N SER A 59 -15.56 -13.84 4.74
CA SER A 59 -15.37 -15.23 4.34
C SER A 59 -13.88 -15.48 4.13
N ALA A 60 -13.36 -16.59 4.66
CA ALA A 60 -11.97 -16.99 4.46
C ALA A 60 -11.58 -17.04 2.96
N ALA A 61 -12.54 -17.30 2.06
CA ALA A 61 -12.32 -17.25 0.62
C ALA A 61 -12.03 -15.82 0.12
N ARG A 62 -12.75 -14.82 0.65
CA ARG A 62 -12.52 -13.39 0.35
C ARG A 62 -11.15 -12.95 0.86
N ALA A 63 -10.81 -13.29 2.09
CA ALA A 63 -9.50 -12.96 2.67
C ALA A 63 -8.34 -13.53 1.84
N ARG A 64 -8.42 -14.80 1.42
CA ARG A 64 -7.41 -15.41 0.54
C ARG A 64 -7.27 -14.71 -0.80
N ARG A 65 -8.39 -14.35 -1.44
CA ARG A 65 -8.38 -13.62 -2.71
C ARG A 65 -7.70 -12.26 -2.54
N LEU A 66 -8.08 -11.49 -1.52
CA LEU A 66 -7.50 -10.17 -1.25
C LEU A 66 -6.01 -10.25 -0.96
N ALA A 67 -5.55 -11.27 -0.22
CA ALA A 67 -4.13 -11.49 0.02
C ALA A 67 -3.35 -11.72 -1.29
N GLN A 68 -3.89 -12.52 -2.22
CA GLN A 68 -3.27 -12.74 -3.53
C GLN A 68 -3.26 -11.47 -4.39
N GLU A 69 -4.35 -10.70 -4.35
CA GLU A 69 -4.46 -9.42 -5.06
C GLU A 69 -3.46 -8.39 -4.51
N ALA A 70 -3.29 -8.30 -3.18
CA ALA A 70 -2.31 -7.42 -2.54
C ALA A 70 -0.87 -7.74 -2.98
N VAL A 71 -0.50 -9.03 -3.05
CA VAL A 71 0.81 -9.45 -3.55
C VAL A 71 1.01 -9.01 -5.00
N THR A 72 0.03 -9.26 -5.85
CA THR A 72 0.08 -8.87 -7.27
C THR A 72 0.17 -7.35 -7.41
N LEU A 73 -0.63 -6.61 -6.63
CA LEU A 73 -0.68 -5.16 -6.60
C LEU A 73 0.69 -4.58 -6.21
N SER A 74 1.33 -5.10 -5.16
CA SER A 74 2.65 -4.62 -4.67
C SER A 74 3.76 -4.59 -5.73
N THR A 75 3.67 -5.46 -6.73
CA THR A 75 4.68 -5.57 -7.81
C THR A 75 4.31 -4.82 -9.09
N SER A 76 3.03 -4.48 -9.28
CA SER A 76 2.50 -3.93 -10.53
C SER A 76 2.30 -2.40 -10.53
N LEU A 77 2.53 -1.74 -9.39
CA LEU A 77 2.34 -0.29 -9.29
C LEU A 77 3.31 0.49 -10.20
N PRO A 78 2.82 1.44 -11.00
CA PRO A 78 3.67 2.29 -11.85
C PRO A 78 4.58 3.16 -10.97
N LEU A 79 5.87 3.19 -11.33
CA LEU A 79 6.89 3.98 -10.65
C LEU A 79 7.74 4.73 -11.67
N SER A 80 7.55 6.03 -11.74
CA SER A 80 8.37 6.92 -12.54
C SER A 80 8.44 8.31 -11.91
N SER A 81 9.44 9.09 -12.27
CA SER A 81 9.61 10.46 -11.77
C SER A 81 8.43 11.38 -12.15
N SER A 82 7.72 11.07 -13.24
CA SER A 82 6.59 11.87 -13.74
C SER A 82 5.25 11.44 -13.15
N SER A 83 5.07 10.15 -12.88
CA SER A 83 3.85 9.59 -12.30
C SER A 83 4.17 8.31 -11.52
N SER A 84 3.76 8.28 -10.26
CA SER A 84 3.97 7.14 -9.37
C SER A 84 2.72 6.90 -8.54
N VAL A 85 2.38 5.64 -8.34
CA VAL A 85 1.29 5.22 -7.45
C VAL A 85 1.88 4.63 -6.18
N PHE A 86 1.30 5.04 -5.06
CA PHE A 86 1.60 4.55 -3.72
C PHE A 86 0.28 4.08 -3.11
N VAL A 87 0.29 2.91 -2.48
CA VAL A 87 -0.87 2.31 -1.84
C VAL A 87 -0.46 1.89 -0.45
N ARG A 88 -1.32 2.17 0.53
CA ARG A 88 -1.23 1.59 1.86
C ARG A 88 -2.44 0.70 2.10
N CYS A 89 -2.20 -0.51 2.57
CA CYS A 89 -3.26 -1.39 3.06
C CYS A 89 -3.43 -1.21 4.57
N ASP A 90 -4.64 -1.43 5.06
CA ASP A 90 -4.82 -1.62 6.49
C ASP A 90 -4.10 -2.89 6.98
N GLU A 91 -3.61 -2.86 8.22
CA GLU A 91 -2.86 -3.97 8.82
C GLU A 91 -3.73 -5.21 9.08
N GLU A 92 -5.01 -5.02 9.40
CA GLU A 92 -5.94 -6.11 9.76
C GLU A 92 -6.95 -6.38 8.64
N ARG A 93 -7.37 -5.34 7.94
CA ARG A 93 -8.43 -5.36 6.93
C ARG A 93 -7.91 -5.05 5.53
N LEU A 94 -7.45 -6.08 4.81
CA LEU A 94 -6.98 -5.95 3.42
C LEU A 94 -8.04 -5.45 2.42
N ASP A 95 -9.31 -5.35 2.81
CA ASP A 95 -10.35 -4.69 2.01
C ASP A 95 -10.36 -3.15 2.14
N ILE A 96 -9.50 -2.60 2.99
CA ILE A 96 -9.30 -1.16 3.21
C ILE A 96 -7.91 -0.79 2.69
N MET A 97 -7.88 0.17 1.76
CA MET A 97 -6.65 0.70 1.17
C MET A 97 -6.78 2.19 0.90
N LYS A 98 -5.67 2.92 0.91
CA LYS A 98 -5.61 4.35 0.58
C LYS A 98 -4.41 4.67 -0.31
#